data_AF-A0A3C0KSB4-F1
#
_entry.id   AF-A0A3C0KSB4-F1
#
_cell.length_a   1.000
_cell.length_b   1.000
_cell.length_c   1.000
_cell.angle_alpha   90.00
_cell.angle_beta   90.00
_cell.angle_gamma   90.00
#
_symmetry.space_group_name_H-M   'P 1'
#
loop_
_entity.id
_entity.type
_entity.pdbx_description
1 polymer ?
#
loop_
_entity_poly.entity_id
_entity_poly.type
_entity_poly.pdbx_seq_one_letter_code
_entity_poly.pdbx_strand_id
1 'polypeptide(L)'
;MLEEIKPREQAGRDSFGRYRAQVRSAAIASLSILEDKDVDRIYCDLHDDFVVRLNIEGQYFYVFYQVKTNGKKNHNWTINEIFGLNTQIKDLKKQCNE
;
A
#
# COMPACT_ATOMS: atom_id res chain seq x y z
N MET A 1 -31.43 -21.65 2.09
CA MET A 1 -30.31 -22.46 2.63
C MET A 1 -29.10 -21.53 2.71
N LEU A 2 -28.44 -21.39 3.87
CA LEU A 2 -27.33 -20.42 4.07
C LEU A 2 -26.05 -20.74 3.25
N GLU A 3 -26.12 -21.78 2.42
CA GLU A 3 -25.01 -22.46 1.75
C GLU A 3 -24.91 -22.10 0.26
N GLU A 4 -25.94 -21.46 -0.30
CA GLU A 4 -25.97 -21.05 -1.73
C GLU A 4 -25.24 -19.74 -1.98
N ILE A 5 -25.06 -18.91 -0.95
CA ILE A 5 -24.37 -17.63 -1.05
C ILE A 5 -22.90 -17.87 -0.72
N LYS A 6 -22.05 -17.80 -1.74
CA LYS A 6 -20.60 -17.93 -1.58
C LYS A 6 -20.11 -16.91 -0.53
N PRO A 7 -19.36 -17.33 0.50
CA PRO A 7 -18.93 -16.42 1.56
C PRO A 7 -18.15 -15.24 0.97
N ARG A 8 -18.64 -14.02 1.22
CA ARG A 8 -17.96 -12.78 0.80
C ARG A 8 -16.57 -12.67 1.44
N GLU A 9 -16.42 -13.18 2.66
CA GLU A 9 -15.27 -12.99 3.54
C GLU A 9 -14.14 -14.01 3.39
N GLN A 10 -14.27 -15.03 2.52
CA GLN A 10 -13.12 -15.87 2.18
C GLN A 10 -12.02 -15.11 1.40
N ALA A 11 -12.25 -13.84 1.08
CA ALA A 11 -11.20 -12.94 0.63
C ALA A 11 -10.12 -12.67 1.70
N GLY A 12 -10.38 -12.81 3.00
CA GLY A 12 -9.41 -12.37 4.04
C GLY A 12 -8.02 -13.01 3.91
N ARG A 13 -7.95 -14.32 3.66
CA ARG A 13 -6.68 -15.04 3.47
C ARG A 13 -5.97 -14.61 2.17
N ASP A 14 -6.75 -14.39 1.12
CA ASP A 14 -6.26 -13.91 -0.17
C ASP A 14 -5.81 -12.45 -0.09
N SER A 15 -6.53 -11.60 0.63
CA SER A 15 -6.22 -10.20 0.93
C SER A 15 -4.90 -10.14 1.69
N PHE A 16 -4.75 -10.88 2.78
CA PHE A 16 -3.48 -10.90 3.51
C PHE A 16 -2.32 -11.39 2.64
N GLY A 17 -2.57 -12.36 1.75
CA GLY A 17 -1.59 -12.79 0.75
C GLY A 17 -1.21 -11.67 -0.23
N ARG A 18 -2.19 -10.93 -0.76
CA ARG A 18 -1.99 -9.83 -1.71
C ARG A 18 -1.28 -8.62 -1.07
N TYR A 19 -1.62 -8.30 0.17
CA TYR A 19 -1.07 -7.16 0.93
C TYR A 19 0.05 -7.57 1.88
N ARG A 20 0.62 -8.78 1.73
CA ARG A 20 1.74 -9.25 2.55
C ARG A 20 2.91 -8.25 2.56
N ALA A 21 3.18 -7.61 1.42
CA ALA A 21 4.22 -6.59 1.31
C ALA A 21 3.91 -5.37 2.21
N GLN A 22 2.67 -4.87 2.20
CA GLN A 22 2.23 -3.77 3.06
C GLN A 22 2.41 -4.13 4.53
N VAL A 23 1.89 -5.29 4.95
CA VAL A 23 1.97 -5.73 6.35
C VAL A 23 3.43 -5.89 6.79
N ARG A 24 4.28 -6.46 5.93
CA ARG A 24 5.71 -6.61 6.22
C ARG A 24 6.40 -5.25 6.35
N SER A 25 6.14 -4.31 5.44
CA SER A 25 6.74 -2.97 5.47
C SER A 25 6.29 -2.18 6.69
N ALA A 26 4.99 -2.19 7.00
CA ALA A 26 4.46 -1.53 8.19
C ALA A 26 5.02 -2.14 9.49
N ALA A 27 5.19 -3.46 9.55
CA ALA A 27 5.82 -4.13 10.68
C ALA A 27 7.28 -3.72 10.85
N ILE A 28 8.05 -3.64 9.76
CA ILE A 28 9.44 -3.15 9.79
C ILE A 28 9.49 -1.69 10.24
N ALA A 29 8.64 -0.83 9.69
CA ALA A 29 8.57 0.58 10.10
C ALA A 29 8.17 0.74 11.57
N SER A 30 7.38 -0.19 12.11
CA SER A 30 7.02 -0.19 13.53
C SER A 30 8.21 -0.51 14.44
N LEU A 31 9.22 -1.23 13.94
CA LEU A 31 10.46 -1.43 14.70
C LEU A 31 11.26 -0.13 14.83
N SER A 32 11.16 0.77 13.84
CA SER A 32 11.81 2.08 13.91
C SER A 32 11.31 2.93 15.08
N ILE A 33 10.12 2.68 15.63
CA ILE A 33 9.66 3.34 16.88
C ILE A 33 10.59 3.02 18.06
N LEU A 34 11.22 1.85 18.06
CA LEU A 34 12.11 1.42 19.15
C LEU A 34 13.54 1.97 18.98
N GLU A 35 13.94 2.32 17.76
CA GLU A 35 15.31 2.71 17.42
C GLU A 35 15.45 4.22 17.16
N ASP A 36 14.44 4.81 16.52
CA ASP A 36 14.39 6.22 16.11
C ASP A 36 13.51 7.00 17.09
N LYS A 37 13.99 8.18 17.52
CA LYS A 37 13.24 9.05 18.44
C LYS A 37 12.17 9.86 17.71
N ASP A 38 12.30 10.01 16.40
CA ASP A 38 11.40 10.84 15.62
C ASP A 38 10.17 10.05 15.18
N VAL A 39 10.26 8.73 14.99
CA VAL A 39 9.10 7.89 14.63
C VAL A 39 8.28 7.55 15.86
N ASP A 40 7.06 8.10 15.96
CA ASP A 40 6.21 7.89 17.14
C ASP A 40 4.98 7.01 16.87
N ARG A 41 4.59 6.82 15.60
CA ARG A 41 3.40 6.07 15.23
C ARG A 41 3.42 5.58 13.78
N ILE A 42 2.95 4.35 13.58
CA ILE A 42 2.64 3.79 12.26
C ILE A 42 1.12 3.58 12.15
N TYR A 43 0.54 4.06 11.06
CA TYR A 43 -0.83 3.74 10.64
C TYR A 43 -0.77 2.75 9.48
N CYS A 44 -1.54 1.67 9.54
CA CYS A 44 -1.62 0.70 8.44
C CYS A 44 -3.09 0.42 8.14
N ASP A 45 -3.61 1.02 7.08
CA ASP A 45 -4.94 0.70 6.60
C ASP A 45 -4.83 -0.36 5.51
N LEU A 46 -5.35 -1.56 5.80
CA LEU A 46 -5.26 -2.65 4.85
C LEU A 46 -6.07 -2.27 3.60
N HIS A 47 -5.48 -2.47 2.42
CA HIS A 47 -6.04 -2.14 1.10
C HIS A 47 -5.67 -0.79 0.49
N ASP A 48 -5.10 0.13 1.27
CA ASP A 48 -4.75 1.47 0.80
C ASP A 48 -3.25 1.76 1.08
N ASP A 49 -2.95 2.72 1.94
CA ASP A 49 -1.60 3.15 2.27
C ASP A 49 -1.20 2.74 3.70
N PHE A 50 0.11 2.74 3.97
CA PHE A 50 0.58 2.86 5.35
C PHE A 50 1.31 4.19 5.53
N VAL A 51 1.20 4.76 6.72
CA VAL A 51 1.71 6.09 7.03
C VAL A 51 2.63 6.01 8.23
N VAL A 52 3.81 6.56 8.08
CA VAL A 52 4.74 6.79 9.19
C VAL A 52 4.55 8.21 9.66
N ARG A 53 4.24 8.39 10.94
CA ARG A 53 4.21 9.70 11.57
C ARG A 53 5.52 9.95 12.30
N LEU A 54 6.10 11.10 11.99
CA LEU A 54 7.28 11.62 12.66
C LEU A 54 6.85 12.74 13.60
N ASN A 55 7.47 12.80 14.77
CA ASN A 55 7.36 13.89 15.73
C ASN A 55 8.75 14.49 15.93
N ILE A 56 9.04 15.55 15.18
CA ILE A 56 10.33 16.24 15.21
C ILE A 56 10.10 17.56 15.92
N GLU A 57 10.73 17.73 17.10
CA GLU A 57 10.65 18.95 17.90
C GLU A 57 9.20 19.41 18.22
N GLY A 58 8.27 18.46 18.37
CA GLY A 58 6.86 18.73 18.65
C GLY A 58 6.00 19.01 17.43
N GLN A 59 6.57 18.95 16.21
CA GLN A 59 5.84 19.05 14.94
C GLN A 59 5.62 17.68 14.32
N TYR A 60 4.42 17.46 13.79
CA TYR A 60 4.05 16.20 13.16
C TYR A 60 4.25 16.24 11.65
N PHE A 61 4.98 15.26 11.13
CA PHE A 61 5.15 15.01 9.71
C PHE A 61 4.60 13.63 9.36
N TYR A 62 4.11 13.48 8.13
CA TYR A 62 3.49 12.24 7.67
C TYR A 62 4.16 11.79 6.38
N VAL A 63 4.72 10.59 6.41
CA VAL A 63 5.31 9.95 5.24
C VAL A 63 4.35 8.87 4.76
N PHE A 64 3.77 9.10 3.59
CA PHE A 64 2.80 8.19 2.98
C PHE A 64 3.50 7.18 2.08
N TYR A 65 3.17 5.91 2.26
CA TYR A 65 3.67 4.83 1.45
C TYR A 65 2.51 4.12 0.75
N GLN A 66 2.43 4.35 -0.56
CA GLN A 66 1.44 3.69 -1.39
C GLN A 66 1.89 2.26 -1.75
N VAL A 67 1.02 1.29 -1.48
CA VAL A 67 1.30 -0.12 -1.81
C VAL A 67 0.40 -0.57 -2.95
N LYS A 68 1.01 -0.92 -4.09
CA LYS A 68 0.29 -1.44 -5.25
C LYS A 68 0.31 -2.97 -5.24
N THR A 69 -0.84 -3.58 -5.48
CA THR A 69 -0.99 -5.05 -5.55
C THR A 69 -1.47 -5.48 -6.93
N ASN A 70 -1.03 -6.66 -7.38
CA ASN A 70 -1.46 -7.23 -8.66
C ASN A 70 -2.17 -8.56 -8.38
N GLY A 71 -3.32 -8.77 -9.03
CA GLY A 71 -4.06 -10.03 -8.92
C GLY A 71 -3.30 -11.22 -9.53
N LYS A 72 -2.39 -10.98 -10.46
CA LYS A 72 -1.53 -12.02 -11.06
C LYS A 72 -0.31 -12.27 -10.17
N LYS A 73 -0.21 -13.48 -9.59
CA LYS A 73 0.84 -13.87 -8.63
C LYS A 73 2.29 -13.77 -9.16
N ASN A 74 2.49 -13.87 -10.47
CA ASN A 74 3.83 -13.88 -11.10
C ASN A 74 4.01 -12.73 -12.11
N HIS A 75 3.32 -11.60 -11.90
CA HIS A 75 3.48 -10.43 -12.75
C HIS A 75 4.56 -9.51 -12.19
N ASN A 76 5.60 -9.25 -12.98
CA ASN A 76 6.59 -8.23 -12.66
C ASN A 76 6.05 -6.88 -13.09
N TRP A 77 6.00 -5.93 -12.17
CA TRP A 77 5.61 -4.56 -12.46
C TRP A 77 6.62 -3.89 -13.39
N THR A 78 6.11 -3.24 -14.43
CA THR A 78 6.87 -2.27 -15.21
C THR A 78 6.83 -0.90 -14.55
N ILE A 79 7.81 -0.05 -14.85
CA ILE A 79 7.85 1.34 -14.37
C ILE A 79 6.53 2.07 -14.70
N ASN A 80 6.03 1.89 -15.93
CA ASN A 80 4.80 2.54 -16.36
C ASN A 80 3.58 2.08 -15.57
N GLU A 81 3.46 0.79 -15.25
CA GLU A 81 2.35 0.28 -14.42
C GLU A 81 2.40 0.82 -12.98
N ILE A 82 3.60 0.97 -12.41
CA ILE A 82 3.76 1.55 -11.06
C ILE A 82 3.30 3.00 -11.06
N PHE A 83 3.73 3.79 -12.04
CA PHE A 83 3.36 5.20 -12.14
C PHE A 83 1.99 5.44 -12.79
N GLY A 84 1.28 4.40 -13.22
CA GLY A 84 -0.01 4.53 -13.91
C GLY A 84 0.10 5.20 -15.29
N LEU A 85 1.28 5.17 -15.92
CA LEU A 85 1.52 5.83 -17.20
C LEU A 85 1.00 4.98 -18.36
N ASN A 86 0.18 5.58 -19.21
CA ASN A 86 -0.30 4.91 -20.41
C ASN A 86 0.78 4.94 -21.50
N THR A 87 1.30 3.77 -21.86
CA THR A 87 2.38 3.63 -22.85
C THR A 87 1.97 3.99 -24.28
N GLN A 88 0.67 4.04 -24.56
CA GLN A 88 0.15 4.45 -25.87
C GLN A 88 0.10 5.98 -26.01
N ILE A 89 0.11 6.71 -24.90
CA ILE A 89 0.05 8.17 -24.88
C ILE A 89 1.47 8.73 -24.82
N LYS A 90 2.01 9.12 -25.98
CA LYS A 90 3.35 9.75 -26.09
C LYS A 90 3.41 11.18 -25.55
N ASP A 91 2.27 11.87 -25.52
CA ASP A 91 2.16 13.24 -25.02
C ASP A 91 1.80 13.24 -23.54
N LEU A 92 2.75 13.58 -22.68
CA LEU A 92 2.58 13.59 -21.23
C LEU A 92 1.42 14.48 -20.77
N LYS A 93 1.08 15.54 -21.50
CA LYS A 93 -0.05 16.43 -21.15
C LYS A 93 -1.40 15.74 -21.24
N LYS A 94 -1.48 14.62 -21.96
CA LYS A 94 -2.71 13.84 -22.17
C LYS A 94 -2.82 12.63 -21.24
N GLN A 95 -1.83 12.38 -20.37
CA GLN A 95 -1.82 11.26 -19.42
C GLN A 95 -2.85 11.41 -18.30
N CYS A 96 -3.23 12.65 -17.94
CA CYS A 96 -4.07 12.96 -16.77
C CYS A 96 -5.50 13.43 -17.10
N ASN A 97 -5.97 13.25 -18.33
CA ASN A 97 -7.35 13.60 -18.67
C ASN A 97 -8.26 12.40 -18.36
N GLU A 98 -8.92 12.43 -17.20
CA GLU A 98 -10.12 11.64 -16.92
C GLU A 98 -11.36 12.36 -17.46
#